data_AF-A0ABD5QT68-F1
#
_entry.id   AF-A0ABD5QT68-F1
#
_cell.length_a   1.000
_cell.length_b   1.000
_cell.length_c   1.000
_cell.angle_alpha   90.00
_cell.angle_beta   90.00
_cell.angle_gamma   90.00
#
_symmetry.space_group_name_H-M   'P 1'
#
loop_
_entity.id
_entity.type
_entity.pdbx_description
1 polymer ?
#
loop_
_entity_poly.entity_id
_entity_poly.type
_entity_poly.pdbx_seq_one_letter_code
_entity_poly.pdbx_strand_id
1 'polypeptide(L)'
;MIDFQEDVLNDSHICRNCFALRRRAVEKTLRWEGSTTYHERVRWNTVVDDIPDVPTSESRTLFCECGAPSAYVRIWEDHEIDAPRLREFLKNLYEALTAKGYDVDVRQLARGADEAYHKMPPAGIPGRGIGPHQPDDILEIDAILKQAVGEGIQEPPDKQVINR
;
A
#
# COMPACT_ATOMS: atom_id res chain seq x y z
N MET A 1 7.10 -16.57 -2.00
CA MET A 1 6.72 -15.98 -0.71
C MET A 1 6.92 -14.49 -0.84
N ILE A 2 5.87 -13.71 -0.58
CA ILE A 2 5.94 -12.24 -0.60
C ILE A 2 6.83 -11.76 0.54
N ASP A 3 7.57 -10.67 0.33
CA ASP A 3 8.17 -9.92 1.41
C ASP A 3 7.32 -8.67 1.65
N PHE A 4 6.48 -8.67 2.68
CA PHE A 4 5.58 -7.53 2.96
C PHE A 4 6.35 -6.21 3.14
N GLN A 5 7.58 -6.25 3.66
CA GLN A 5 8.38 -5.05 3.83
C GLN A 5 8.79 -4.49 2.47
N GLU A 6 9.34 -5.32 1.59
CA GLU A 6 9.86 -4.89 0.29
C GLU A 6 8.76 -4.69 -0.75
N ASP A 7 7.81 -5.62 -0.81
CA ASP A 7 6.78 -5.68 -1.85
C ASP A 7 5.57 -4.77 -1.58
N VAL A 8 5.41 -4.27 -0.34
CA VAL A 8 4.28 -3.42 0.05
C VAL A 8 4.74 -2.13 0.72
N LEU A 9 5.49 -2.19 1.83
CA LEU A 9 5.81 -1.01 2.64
C LEU A 9 6.88 -0.11 1.99
N ASN A 10 7.89 -0.70 1.35
CA ASN A 10 8.97 0.00 0.68
C ASN A 10 8.67 0.28 -0.81
N ASP A 11 7.58 -0.28 -1.36
CA ASP A 11 7.21 -0.08 -2.75
C ASP A 11 6.59 1.32 -2.98
N SER A 12 7.28 2.15 -3.76
CA SER A 12 6.80 3.49 -4.17
C SER A 12 5.48 3.47 -4.97
N HIS A 13 5.11 2.31 -5.54
CA HIS A 13 3.88 2.13 -6.28
C HIS A 13 2.66 1.95 -5.36
N ILE A 14 2.84 1.60 -4.09
CA ILE A 14 1.76 1.39 -3.12
C ILE A 14 1.80 2.50 -2.07
N CYS A 15 0.64 3.04 -1.70
CA CYS A 15 0.58 4.05 -0.66
C CYS A 15 0.59 3.40 0.74
N ARG A 16 1.57 3.69 1.59
CA ARG A 16 1.63 3.22 2.99
C ARG A 16 0.48 3.75 3.87
N ASN A 17 -0.20 4.81 3.43
CA ASN A 17 -1.33 5.40 4.15
C ASN A 17 -2.66 4.67 3.91
N CYS A 18 -2.92 4.20 2.69
CA CYS A 18 -4.21 3.58 2.34
C CYS A 18 -4.07 2.24 1.62
N PHE A 19 -2.85 1.78 1.37
CA PHE A 19 -2.48 0.56 0.65
C PHE A 19 -2.95 0.49 -0.81
N ALA A 20 -3.39 1.62 -1.37
CA ALA A 20 -3.83 1.69 -2.76
C ALA A 20 -2.66 1.81 -3.75
N LEU A 21 -2.87 1.29 -4.95
CA LEU A 21 -1.93 1.42 -6.05
C LEU A 21 -1.90 2.87 -6.59
N ARG A 22 -0.72 3.46 -6.59
CA ARG A 22 -0.42 4.82 -7.06
C ARG A 22 0.17 4.87 -8.45
N ARG A 23 0.91 3.83 -8.83
CA ARG A 23 1.62 3.73 -10.11
C ARG A 23 1.50 2.32 -10.66
N ARG A 24 1.43 2.19 -11.98
CA ARG A 24 1.37 0.89 -12.68
C ARG A 24 2.51 0.77 -13.67
N ALA A 25 3.02 -0.45 -13.84
CA ALA A 25 3.92 -0.77 -14.93
C ALA A 25 3.14 -0.77 -16.25
N VAL A 26 3.71 -0.18 -17.29
CA VAL A 26 3.17 -0.17 -18.65
C VAL A 26 4.26 -0.62 -19.58
N GLU A 27 3.96 -1.67 -20.34
CA GLU A 27 4.81 -2.10 -21.44
C GLU A 27 4.48 -1.29 -22.68
N LYS A 28 5.52 -0.70 -23.28
CA LYS A 28 5.44 0.04 -24.52
C LYS A 28 6.26 -0.69 -25.57
N THR A 29 5.58 -1.23 -26.57
CA THR A 29 6.25 -1.78 -27.76
C THR A 29 6.76 -0.63 -28.62
N LEU A 30 8.08 -0.52 -28.75
CA LEU A 30 8.72 0.43 -29.65
C LEU A 30 8.94 -0.25 -31.01
N ARG A 31 8.62 0.48 -32.08
CA ARG A 31 8.61 -0.06 -33.46
C ARG A 31 9.97 -0.63 -33.91
N TRP A 32 11.07 -0.22 -33.28
CA TRP A 32 12.45 -0.54 -33.70
C TRP A 32 13.39 -1.00 -32.57
N GLU A 33 12.97 -0.93 -31.30
CA GLU A 33 13.83 -1.16 -30.12
C GLU A 33 13.35 -2.30 -29.20
N GLY A 34 12.32 -3.05 -29.61
CA GLY A 34 11.68 -4.07 -28.75
C GLY A 34 10.64 -3.46 -27.81
N SER A 35 10.34 -4.12 -26.68
CA SER A 35 9.47 -3.57 -25.64
C SER A 35 10.27 -2.94 -24.51
N THR A 36 9.78 -1.80 -24.01
CA THR A 36 10.30 -1.14 -22.81
C THR A 36 9.20 -1.01 -21.77
N THR A 37 9.55 -1.18 -20.50
CA THR A 37 8.61 -1.01 -19.39
C THR A 37 8.90 0.31 -18.70
N TYR A 38 7.87 1.14 -18.53
CA TYR A 38 7.93 2.35 -17.72
C TYR A 38 6.78 2.36 -16.71
N HIS A 39 6.88 3.21 -15.69
CA HIS A 39 5.84 3.35 -14.68
C HIS A 39 5.08 4.65 -14.86
N GLU A 40 3.76 4.60 -14.86
CA GLU A 40 2.89 5.78 -14.91
C GLU A 40 1.97 5.86 -13.70
N ARG A 41 1.55 7.09 -13.35
CA ARG A 41 0.60 7.30 -12.25
C ARG A 41 -0.77 6.71 -12.58
N VAL A 42 -1.42 6.16 -11.56
CA VAL A 42 -2.79 5.69 -11.61
C VAL A 42 -3.71 6.89 -11.42
N ARG A 43 -4.23 7.45 -12.52
CA ARG A 43 -4.92 8.76 -12.52
C ARG A 43 -6.19 8.81 -11.67
N TRP A 44 -6.84 7.67 -11.46
CA TRP A 44 -8.07 7.57 -10.65
C TRP A 44 -7.81 7.31 -9.17
N ASN A 45 -6.55 7.14 -8.75
CA ASN A 45 -6.15 7.01 -7.34
C ASN A 45 -5.17 8.12 -6.91
N THR A 46 -4.83 9.02 -7.84
CA THR A 46 -3.83 10.07 -7.63
C THR A 46 -4.23 11.38 -8.26
N VAL A 47 -4.04 12.45 -7.50
CA VAL A 47 -4.25 13.83 -7.95
C VAL A 47 -2.90 14.53 -8.05
N VAL A 48 -2.78 15.48 -8.97
CA VAL A 48 -1.65 16.41 -9.02
C VAL A 48 -2.21 17.73 -8.53
N ASP A 49 -1.98 18.03 -7.26
CA ASP A 49 -2.42 19.30 -6.69
C ASP A 49 -1.37 20.37 -6.92
N ASP A 50 -1.87 21.57 -7.21
CA ASP A 50 -1.07 22.78 -7.26
C ASP A 50 -0.94 23.31 -5.82
N ILE A 51 0.26 23.25 -5.26
CA ILE A 51 0.51 23.71 -3.89
C ILE A 51 0.66 25.23 -3.93
N PRO A 52 -0.18 26.00 -3.22
CA PRO A 52 -0.01 27.45 -3.13
C PRO A 52 1.37 27.78 -2.55
N ASP A 53 2.03 28.80 -3.11
CA ASP A 53 3.38 29.30 -2.78
C ASP A 53 4.58 28.52 -3.35
N VAL A 54 4.36 27.55 -4.23
CA VAL A 54 5.43 26.96 -5.05
C VAL A 54 5.13 27.25 -6.52
N PRO A 55 6.10 27.69 -7.34
CA PRO A 55 5.88 27.87 -8.77
C PRO A 55 5.27 26.59 -9.38
N THR A 56 4.21 26.73 -10.17
CA THR A 56 3.41 25.64 -10.77
C THR A 56 4.24 24.62 -11.56
N SER A 57 5.44 25.01 -12.01
CA SER A 57 6.41 24.15 -12.67
C SER A 57 7.15 23.21 -11.73
N GLU A 58 7.16 23.50 -10.42
CA GLU A 58 8.00 22.89 -9.40
C GLU A 58 7.17 22.07 -8.39
N SER A 59 5.93 22.46 -8.08
CA SER A 59 5.02 21.73 -7.18
C SER A 59 4.18 20.67 -7.90
N ARG A 60 4.81 19.74 -8.63
CA ARG A 60 4.09 18.57 -9.18
C ARG A 60 4.04 17.44 -8.16
N THR A 61 3.63 17.75 -6.94
CA THR A 61 3.50 16.74 -5.89
C THR A 61 2.33 15.83 -6.25
N LEU A 62 2.63 14.54 -6.39
CA LEU A 62 1.62 13.53 -6.62
C LEU A 62 0.98 13.20 -5.28
N PHE A 63 -0.31 13.45 -5.13
CA PHE A 63 -1.08 13.06 -3.96
C PHE A 63 -1.81 11.75 -4.25
N CYS A 64 -1.97 10.90 -3.23
CA CYS A 64 -2.98 9.86 -3.28
C CYS A 64 -4.34 10.47 -2.90
N GLU A 65 -5.45 9.89 -3.34
CA GLU A 65 -6.79 10.35 -2.93
C GLU A 65 -7.01 10.30 -1.41
N CYS A 66 -6.23 9.48 -0.69
CA CYS A 66 -6.24 9.48 0.78
C CYS A 66 -5.55 10.71 1.42
N GLY A 67 -5.08 11.67 0.63
CA GLY A 67 -4.43 12.90 1.08
C GLY A 67 -2.94 12.77 1.38
N ALA A 68 -2.35 11.57 1.31
CA ALA A 68 -0.93 11.39 1.57
C ALA A 68 -0.06 12.01 0.45
N PRO A 69 0.92 12.88 0.78
CA PRO A 69 1.78 13.56 -0.20
C PRO A 69 2.83 12.63 -0.81
N SER A 70 3.15 11.52 -0.16
CA SER A 70 4.14 10.55 -0.61
C SER A 70 3.67 9.13 -0.35
N ALA A 71 4.30 8.15 -1.00
CA ALA A 71 3.95 6.74 -0.83
C ALA A 71 4.32 6.24 0.58
N TYR A 72 5.23 6.93 1.26
CA TYR A 72 5.81 6.49 2.52
C TYR A 72 5.25 7.24 3.73
N VAL A 73 4.46 8.29 3.50
CA VAL A 73 3.85 9.09 4.57
C VAL A 73 2.58 8.42 5.05
N ARG A 74 2.40 8.38 6.37
CA ARG A 74 1.19 7.97 7.07
C ARG A 74 0.66 9.19 7.85
N ILE A 75 -0.64 9.47 7.73
CA ILE A 75 -1.29 10.66 8.33
C ILE A 75 -2.23 10.31 9.49
N TRP A 76 -2.19 9.07 9.95
CA TRP A 76 -3.03 8.52 11.01
C TRP A 76 -2.21 7.62 11.93
N GLU A 77 -2.74 7.37 13.12
CA GLU A 77 -2.20 6.46 14.10
C GLU A 77 -3.00 5.16 14.16
N ASP A 78 -2.37 4.07 14.60
CA ASP A 78 -3.00 2.73 14.62
C ASP A 78 -4.30 2.71 15.43
N HIS A 79 -4.43 3.62 16.41
CA HIS A 79 -5.61 3.73 17.24
C HIS A 79 -6.83 4.32 16.57
N GLU A 80 -6.63 4.98 15.43
CA GLU A 80 -7.67 5.56 14.61
C GLU A 80 -8.21 4.59 13.55
N ILE A 81 -7.77 3.32 13.58
CA ILE A 81 -8.22 2.30 12.64
C ILE A 81 -9.31 1.43 13.27
N ASP A 82 -10.51 1.57 12.72
CA ASP A 82 -11.67 0.75 13.01
C ASP A 82 -11.86 -0.36 11.96
N ALA A 83 -12.80 -1.28 12.20
CA ALA A 83 -13.08 -2.38 11.28
C ALA A 83 -13.49 -1.92 9.85
N PRO A 84 -14.31 -0.86 9.67
CA PRO A 84 -14.56 -0.27 8.36
C PRO A 84 -13.28 0.16 7.62
N ARG A 85 -12.39 0.89 8.29
CA ARG A 85 -11.15 1.39 7.69
C ARG A 85 -10.15 0.27 7.40
N LEU A 86 -10.07 -0.73 8.27
CA LEU A 86 -9.30 -1.96 8.00
C LEU A 86 -9.81 -2.67 6.73
N ARG A 87 -11.13 -2.75 6.53
CA ARG A 87 -11.72 -3.34 5.32
C ARG A 87 -11.31 -2.58 4.06
N GLU A 88 -11.25 -1.26 4.13
CA GLU A 88 -10.76 -0.44 3.00
C GLU A 88 -9.30 -0.71 2.70
N PHE A 89 -8.44 -0.82 3.73
CA PHE A 89 -7.03 -1.17 3.54
C PHE A 89 -6.87 -2.54 2.88
N LEU A 90 -7.62 -3.55 3.32
CA LEU A 90 -7.58 -4.88 2.74
C LEU A 90 -8.04 -4.89 1.28
N LYS A 91 -9.09 -4.12 0.94
CA LYS A 91 -9.56 -3.98 -0.43
C LYS A 91 -8.47 -3.35 -1.32
N ASN A 92 -7.91 -2.23 -0.88
CA ASN A 92 -6.86 -1.54 -1.63
C ASN A 92 -5.60 -2.40 -1.80
N LEU A 93 -5.23 -3.12 -0.74
CA LEU A 93 -4.10 -4.04 -0.74
C LEU A 93 -4.34 -5.23 -1.69
N TYR A 94 -5.54 -5.82 -1.67
CA TYR A 94 -5.94 -6.86 -2.61
C TYR A 94 -5.83 -6.39 -4.06
N GLU A 95 -6.40 -5.21 -4.37
CA GLU A 95 -6.35 -4.63 -5.71
C GLU A 95 -4.91 -4.34 -6.15
N ALA A 96 -4.07 -3.80 -5.24
CA ALA A 96 -2.68 -3.51 -5.51
C ALA A 96 -1.85 -4.77 -5.77
N LEU A 97 -2.01 -5.81 -4.94
CA LEU A 97 -1.31 -7.09 -5.10
C LEU A 97 -1.73 -7.82 -6.38
N THR A 98 -3.03 -7.85 -6.68
CA THR A 98 -3.56 -8.43 -7.93
C THR A 98 -3.01 -7.69 -9.15
N ALA A 99 -2.95 -6.35 -9.10
CA ALA A 99 -2.39 -5.55 -10.19
C ALA A 99 -0.87 -5.76 -10.37
N LYS A 100 -0.16 -6.17 -9.31
CA LYS A 100 1.25 -6.58 -9.36
C LYS A 100 1.44 -8.04 -9.81
N GLY A 101 0.35 -8.76 -10.08
CA GLY A 101 0.38 -10.13 -10.57
C GLY A 101 0.44 -11.21 -9.49
N TYR A 102 0.23 -10.87 -8.23
CA TYR A 102 0.07 -11.88 -7.17
C TYR A 102 -1.28 -12.57 -7.30
N ASP A 103 -1.31 -13.89 -7.07
CA ASP A 103 -2.57 -14.60 -6.86
C ASP A 103 -2.99 -14.51 -5.40
N VAL A 104 -4.14 -13.89 -5.16
CA VAL A 104 -4.62 -13.54 -3.82
C VAL A 104 -5.99 -14.15 -3.56
N ASP A 105 -6.06 -15.05 -2.58
CA ASP A 105 -7.30 -15.58 -2.04
C ASP A 105 -7.93 -14.55 -1.10
N VAL A 106 -8.96 -13.86 -1.61
CA VAL A 106 -9.71 -12.84 -0.86
C VAL A 106 -10.27 -13.37 0.46
N ARG A 107 -10.68 -14.64 0.51
CA ARG A 107 -11.27 -15.22 1.72
C ARG A 107 -10.21 -15.44 2.79
N GLN A 108 -9.04 -15.96 2.41
CA GLN A 108 -7.94 -16.14 3.35
C GLN A 108 -7.34 -14.81 3.78
N LEU A 109 -7.19 -13.86 2.86
CA LEU A 109 -6.76 -12.49 3.18
C LEU A 109 -7.67 -11.85 4.22
N ALA A 110 -9.00 -11.87 3.99
CA ALA A 110 -9.97 -11.29 4.92
C ALA A 110 -9.99 -12.02 6.26
N ARG A 111 -9.91 -13.36 6.24
CA ARG A 111 -9.89 -14.18 7.44
C ARG A 111 -8.65 -13.90 8.30
N GLY A 112 -7.47 -13.87 7.71
CA GLY A 112 -6.23 -13.60 8.45
C GLY A 112 -6.22 -12.23 9.09
N ALA A 113 -6.78 -11.22 8.38
CA ALA A 113 -6.95 -9.89 8.93
C ALA A 113 -7.94 -9.87 10.10
N ASP A 114 -9.07 -10.55 9.97
CA ASP A 114 -10.10 -10.63 11.02
C ASP A 114 -9.58 -11.34 12.28
N GLU A 115 -8.90 -12.48 12.09
CA GLU A 115 -8.27 -13.22 13.19
C GLU A 115 -7.18 -12.40 13.90
N ALA A 116 -6.39 -11.62 13.15
CA ALA A 116 -5.36 -10.76 13.71
C ALA A 116 -5.97 -9.55 14.46
N TYR A 117 -7.00 -8.94 13.88
CA TYR A 117 -7.69 -7.79 14.46
C TYR A 117 -8.36 -8.14 15.79
N HIS A 118 -9.02 -9.30 15.89
CA HIS A 118 -9.66 -9.74 17.14
C HIS A 118 -8.69 -10.17 18.24
N LYS A 119 -7.44 -10.47 17.90
CA LYS A 119 -6.38 -10.73 18.89
C LYS A 119 -5.82 -9.45 19.49
N MET A 120 -6.16 -8.28 18.94
CA MET A 120 -5.70 -7.02 19.49
C MET A 120 -6.51 -6.60 20.73
N PRO A 121 -5.84 -5.94 21.70
CA PRO A 121 -6.57 -5.27 22.77
C PRO A 121 -7.54 -4.22 22.19
N PRO A 122 -8.72 -4.01 22.80
CA PRO A 122 -9.69 -3.04 22.31
C PRO A 122 -9.08 -1.64 22.26
N ALA A 123 -9.43 -0.87 21.22
CA ALA A 123 -8.87 0.45 20.91
C ALA A 123 -8.98 1.51 22.02
N GLY A 124 -9.67 1.22 23.13
CA GLY A 124 -9.89 2.11 24.28
C GLY A 124 -8.98 1.90 25.49
N ILE A 125 -7.91 1.09 25.42
CA ILE A 125 -6.96 0.95 26.53
C ILE A 125 -5.92 2.11 26.50
N PRO A 126 -5.79 2.93 27.56
CA PRO A 126 -4.75 3.94 27.65
C PRO A 126 -3.37 3.26 27.70
N GLY A 127 -2.51 3.59 26.73
CA GLY A 127 -1.27 2.87 26.42
C GLY A 127 -0.97 2.82 24.93
N ARG A 128 -1.99 3.03 24.07
CA ARG A 128 -1.84 3.58 22.71
C ARG A 128 -1.47 5.07 22.85
N GLY A 129 -0.18 5.37 22.72
CA GLY A 129 0.49 6.49 23.39
C GLY A 129 0.23 7.89 22.83
N ILE A 130 -0.04 8.83 23.76
CA ILE A 130 0.39 10.23 23.61
C ILE A 130 1.87 10.25 24.04
N GLY A 131 2.77 9.93 23.12
CA GLY A 131 4.21 9.92 23.34
C GLY A 131 4.97 9.97 22.02
N PRO A 132 6.20 10.54 21.97
CA PRO A 132 6.96 10.64 20.73
C PRO A 132 7.25 9.24 20.18
N HIS A 133 6.88 9.01 18.91
CA HIS A 133 7.08 7.75 18.20
C HIS A 133 8.52 7.23 18.38
N GLN A 134 8.66 6.00 18.89
CA GLN A 134 9.94 5.30 18.80
C GLN A 134 10.06 4.63 17.42
N PRO A 135 11.23 4.69 16.78
CA PRO A 135 11.43 4.18 15.42
C PRO A 135 11.29 2.66 15.27
N ASP A 136 11.26 1.91 16.38
CA ASP A 136 11.21 0.43 16.40
C ASP A 136 9.82 -0.15 16.69
N ASP A 137 8.79 0.68 16.88
CA ASP A 137 7.41 0.20 16.97
C ASP A 137 6.94 -0.20 15.57
N ILE A 138 7.01 -1.50 15.28
CA ILE A 138 6.36 -2.10 14.11
C ILE A 138 4.86 -2.05 14.36
N LEU A 139 4.29 -0.91 13.98
CA LEU A 139 2.92 -0.43 14.09
C LEU A 139 1.89 -1.56 13.85
N GLU A 140 0.94 -1.65 14.77
CA GLU A 140 0.02 -2.78 14.99
C GLU A 140 -0.73 -3.17 13.69
N ILE A 141 -1.11 -2.19 12.88
CA ILE A 141 -1.83 -2.39 11.61
C ILE A 141 -0.97 -3.07 10.55
N ASP A 142 0.31 -2.70 10.46
CA ASP A 142 1.22 -3.31 9.49
C ASP A 142 1.43 -4.80 9.81
N ALA A 143 1.38 -5.17 11.09
CA ALA A 143 1.42 -6.58 11.52
C ALA A 143 0.14 -7.35 11.13
N ILE A 144 -1.04 -6.74 11.28
CA ILE A 144 -2.32 -7.33 10.82
C ILE A 144 -2.24 -7.61 9.33
N LEU A 145 -1.88 -6.59 8.54
CA LEU A 145 -1.86 -6.69 7.08
C LEU A 145 -0.79 -7.67 6.62
N LYS A 146 0.38 -7.71 7.27
CA LYS A 146 1.42 -8.71 7.02
C LYS A 146 0.90 -10.13 7.26
N GLN A 147 0.20 -10.38 8.36
CA GLN A 147 -0.37 -11.69 8.64
C GLN A 147 -1.44 -12.05 7.59
N ALA A 148 -2.37 -11.13 7.33
CA ALA A 148 -3.42 -11.30 6.33
C ALA A 148 -2.84 -11.67 4.96
N VAL A 149 -1.81 -10.95 4.52
CA VAL A 149 -1.14 -11.19 3.24
C VAL A 149 -0.39 -12.52 3.23
N GLY A 150 0.25 -12.89 4.35
CA GLY A 150 0.92 -14.17 4.49
C GLY A 150 -0.02 -15.37 4.37
N GLU A 151 -1.28 -15.21 4.81
CA GLU A 151 -2.33 -16.21 4.67
C GLU A 151 -3.06 -16.13 3.31
N GLY A 152 -3.18 -14.93 2.75
CA GLY A 152 -3.96 -14.68 1.54
C GLY A 152 -3.26 -14.96 0.21
N ILE A 153 -1.93 -14.94 0.15
CA ILE A 153 -1.20 -15.14 -1.11
C ILE A 153 -1.00 -16.62 -1.40
N GLN A 154 -1.53 -17.09 -2.53
CA GLN A 154 -1.38 -18.47 -2.99
C GLN A 154 -0.11 -18.63 -3.83
N GLU A 155 0.09 -17.75 -4.82
CA GLU A 155 1.24 -17.80 -5.72
C GLU A 155 1.89 -16.40 -5.89
N PRO A 156 3.24 -16.32 -5.86
CA PRO A 156 3.93 -15.09 -6.26
C PRO A 156 3.73 -14.86 -7.77
N PRO A 157 3.89 -13.61 -8.26
CA PRO A 157 3.81 -13.33 -9.68
C PRO A 157 4.78 -14.22 -10.46
N ASP A 158 4.30 -14.78 -11.57
CA ASP A 158 5.09 -15.62 -12.45
C ASP A 158 6.30 -14.81 -12.92
N LYS A 159 7.51 -15.18 -12.47
CA LYS A 159 8.75 -14.44 -12.74
C LYS A 159 9.23 -14.63 -14.18
N GLN A 160 8.31 -14.65 -15.14
CA GLN A 160 8.65 -14.62 -16.55
C GLN A 160 8.62 -13.16 -17.03
N VAL A 161 9.83 -12.65 -17.25
CA VAL A 161 10.16 -11.40 -17.96
C VAL A 161 10.03 -10.10 -17.15
N ILE A 162 10.87 -9.94 -16.13
CA ILE A 162 11.52 -8.63 -15.90
C ILE A 162 13.02 -8.91 -15.83
N ASN A 163 13.64 -9.02 -17.01
CA ASN A 163 15.10 -8.98 -17.09
C ASN A 163 15.57 -7.64 -16.53
N ARG A 164 16.48 -7.73 -15.56
CA ARG A 164 17.29 -6.62 -15.06
C ARG A 164 18.05 -5.92 -16.19
#